data_AF-A0A7Z8KMY9-F1
#
_entry.id   AF-A0A7Z8KMY9-F1
#
_cell.length_a   1.000
_cell.length_b   1.000
_cell.length_c   1.000
_cell.angle_alpha   90.00
_cell.angle_beta   90.00
_cell.angle_gamma   90.00
#
_symmetry.space_group_name_H-M   'P 1'
#
loop_
_entity.id
_entity.type
_entity.pdbx_description
1 polymer ?
#
loop_
_entity_poly.entity_id
_entity_poly.type
_entity_poly.pdbx_seq_one_letter_code
_entity_poly.pdbx_strand_id
1 'polypeptide(L)'
;MAITIEGTAFPLGEINKNGWGIPFSEADNAISSLKGSVLRICPRNAPHDCDFSEDPNAEIGRIVDAWREGSEIKARASVTDSVAERKIQDGTWENTWSVYSLADSIDDNWASGVQARSLTLVQNPAWDQATWNIAASDDGKVAVRNIHQFKIIASGDPVTDNKHDSNSGGDPSPDEKLAELEKDNAAKDKDIEDLKAAKTELETKVDDLEKVVASYEKDKATSVPLEKVQELVASKADEIATAKIVAYKEEQRRDNAMESLTSARNNLNLETKTEDYQHLSASDIEKLAEDLGSIKLGATAENVKYPSSTGMGTVGRWDSTKNEWVVE
;
A
#
# COMPACT_ATOMS: atom_id res chain seq x y z
N MET A 1 5.31 25.75 -17.11
CA MET A 1 4.11 25.01 -17.55
C MET A 1 3.39 24.59 -16.27
N ALA A 2 2.13 24.16 -16.28
CA ALA A 2 1.59 23.55 -15.07
C ALA A 2 1.98 22.07 -15.09
N ILE A 3 2.56 21.56 -14.01
CA ILE A 3 2.71 20.11 -13.83
C ILE A 3 1.61 19.61 -12.91
N THR A 4 1.26 18.35 -13.07
CA THR A 4 0.37 17.65 -12.16
C THR A 4 1.20 16.69 -11.33
N ILE A 5 0.98 16.68 -10.02
CA ILE A 5 1.53 15.68 -9.10
C ILE A 5 0.38 14.90 -8.47
N GLU A 6 0.60 13.62 -8.22
CA GLU A 6 -0.42 12.71 -7.72
C GLU A 6 0.19 11.65 -6.79
N GLY A 7 -0.54 11.28 -5.73
CA GLY A 7 -0.17 10.15 -4.89
C GLY A 7 -1.03 10.02 -3.64
N THR A 8 -0.52 9.28 -2.64
CA THR A 8 -1.19 9.09 -1.35
C THR A 8 -1.06 10.35 -0.51
N ALA A 9 -2.17 10.99 -0.16
CA ALA A 9 -2.20 12.11 0.78
C ALA A 9 -2.00 11.61 2.23
N PHE A 10 -2.77 10.61 2.63
CA PHE A 10 -2.68 9.95 3.95
C PHE A 10 -3.52 8.67 3.96
N PRO A 11 -3.16 7.68 4.80
CA PRO A 11 -3.98 6.52 5.08
C PRO A 11 -5.13 6.83 6.07
N LEU A 12 -6.21 6.06 5.96
CA LEU A 12 -7.31 5.97 6.91
C LEU A 12 -7.08 4.80 7.86
N GLY A 13 -7.49 4.96 9.12
CA GLY A 13 -7.37 3.91 10.13
C GLY A 13 -5.95 3.69 10.64
N GLU A 14 -5.04 4.62 10.39
CA GLU A 14 -3.64 4.58 10.87
C GLU A 14 -3.30 5.84 11.67
N ILE A 15 -2.69 5.64 12.84
CA ILE A 15 -2.17 6.72 13.69
C ILE A 15 -0.82 7.18 13.14
N ASN A 16 -0.67 8.48 12.96
CA ASN A 16 0.53 9.11 12.43
C ASN A 16 1.63 9.33 13.49
N LYS A 17 2.78 9.85 13.07
CA LYS A 17 3.92 10.16 13.96
C LYS A 17 3.61 11.21 15.04
N ASN A 18 2.52 11.97 14.88
CA ASN A 18 2.06 12.96 15.84
C ASN A 18 1.04 12.38 16.85
N GLY A 19 0.75 11.08 16.79
CA GLY A 19 -0.09 10.39 17.77
C GLY A 19 -1.59 10.51 17.52
N TRP A 20 -2.03 10.89 16.32
CA TRP A 20 -3.45 10.90 15.94
C TRP A 20 -3.67 10.31 14.54
N GLY A 21 -4.89 9.88 14.23
CA GLY A 21 -5.26 9.28 12.95
C GLY A 21 -6.62 9.74 12.46
N ILE A 22 -6.91 9.47 11.18
CA ILE A 22 -8.21 9.76 10.56
C ILE A 22 -8.94 8.42 10.41
N PRO A 23 -10.08 8.21 11.08
CA PRO A 23 -10.83 6.97 10.96
C PRO A 23 -11.52 6.86 9.60
N PHE A 24 -11.87 5.65 9.19
CA PHE A 24 -12.56 5.40 7.92
C PHE A 24 -13.89 6.16 7.76
N SER A 25 -14.57 6.46 8.87
CA SER A 25 -15.81 7.24 8.87
C SER A 25 -15.64 8.69 8.42
N GLU A 26 -14.42 9.22 8.49
CA GLU A 26 -14.11 10.62 8.11
C GLU A 26 -13.62 10.73 6.65
N ALA A 27 -13.62 9.64 5.88
CA ALA A 27 -13.13 9.62 4.50
C ALA A 27 -13.80 10.70 3.62
N ASP A 28 -15.13 10.78 3.66
CA ASP A 28 -15.89 11.70 2.80
C ASP A 28 -15.67 13.17 3.20
N ASN A 29 -15.56 13.45 4.51
CA ASN A 29 -15.24 14.78 5.02
C ASN A 29 -13.83 15.19 4.58
N ALA A 30 -12.87 14.28 4.75
CA ALA A 30 -11.48 14.51 4.39
C ALA A 30 -11.30 14.72 2.87
N ILE A 31 -11.97 13.92 2.02
CA ILE A 31 -11.93 14.06 0.57
C ILE A 31 -12.57 15.37 0.13
N SER A 32 -13.78 15.67 0.62
CA SER A 32 -14.53 16.85 0.20
C SER A 32 -13.86 18.15 0.60
N SER A 33 -13.21 18.19 1.77
CA SER A 33 -12.45 19.35 2.23
C SER A 33 -11.10 19.50 1.54
N LEU A 34 -10.41 18.38 1.25
CA LEU A 34 -9.14 18.38 0.54
C LEU A 34 -9.30 18.80 -0.92
N LYS A 35 -10.38 18.39 -1.58
CA LYS A 35 -10.64 18.79 -2.97
C LYS A 35 -10.89 20.30 -3.06
N GLY A 36 -10.09 20.99 -3.89
CA GLY A 36 -10.14 22.45 -4.01
C GLY A 36 -9.32 23.21 -2.97
N SER A 37 -8.67 22.50 -2.04
CA SER A 37 -7.70 23.07 -1.13
C SER A 37 -6.40 23.46 -1.87
N VAL A 38 -5.44 24.02 -1.15
CA VAL A 38 -4.19 24.50 -1.75
C VAL A 38 -3.02 23.53 -1.53
N LEU A 39 -2.06 23.57 -2.45
CA LEU A 39 -0.75 22.96 -2.30
C LEU A 39 0.25 24.02 -1.85
N ARG A 40 0.97 23.76 -0.76
CA ARG A 40 1.92 24.71 -0.16
C ARG A 40 3.35 24.19 -0.09
N ILE A 41 4.28 25.12 0.07
CA ILE A 41 5.66 24.88 0.51
C ILE A 41 6.02 25.90 1.59
N CYS A 42 6.40 25.41 2.77
CA CYS A 42 6.87 26.27 3.86
C CYS A 42 8.41 26.42 3.84
N PRO A 43 8.97 27.39 4.59
CA PRO A 43 10.40 27.47 4.83
C PRO A 43 10.97 26.16 5.41
N ARG A 44 12.19 25.81 4.99
CA ARG A 44 12.82 24.52 5.34
C ARG A 44 12.98 24.29 6.84
N ASN A 45 13.22 25.35 7.61
CA ASN A 45 13.39 25.31 9.06
C ASN A 45 12.05 25.25 9.82
N ALA A 46 10.92 25.38 9.13
CA ALA A 46 9.59 25.39 9.73
C ALA A 46 8.55 24.83 8.73
N PRO A 47 8.58 23.51 8.46
CA PRO A 47 7.91 22.88 7.33
C PRO A 47 6.37 22.92 7.36
N HIS A 48 5.77 23.38 8.46
CA HIS A 48 4.32 23.54 8.63
C HIS A 48 3.90 24.92 9.15
N ASP A 49 4.83 25.86 9.37
CA ASP A 49 4.47 27.19 9.93
C ASP A 49 3.51 27.96 9.01
N CYS A 50 3.64 27.77 7.70
CA CYS A 50 2.79 28.41 6.71
C CYS A 50 1.37 27.81 6.65
N ASP A 51 1.16 26.63 7.23
CA ASP A 51 -0.17 26.02 7.33
C ASP A 51 -1.00 26.70 8.41
N PHE A 52 -0.41 26.97 9.59
CA PHE A 52 -1.12 27.60 10.70
C PHE A 52 -1.56 29.04 10.42
N SER A 53 -0.80 29.77 9.60
CA SER A 53 -1.13 31.12 9.16
C SER A 53 -1.95 31.16 7.88
N GLU A 54 -2.19 30.00 7.25
CA GLU A 54 -2.76 29.88 5.90
C GLU A 54 -2.11 30.86 4.91
N ASP A 55 -0.76 30.96 4.93
CA ASP A 55 -0.02 31.99 4.20
C ASP A 55 -0.24 31.88 2.68
N PRO A 56 -0.84 32.89 2.02
CA PRO A 56 -1.07 32.86 0.58
C PRO A 56 0.24 32.88 -0.23
N ASN A 57 1.35 33.36 0.33
CA ASN A 57 2.64 33.37 -0.36
C ASN A 57 3.32 31.99 -0.38
N ALA A 58 2.84 31.05 0.44
CA ALA A 58 3.33 29.68 0.44
C ALA A 58 2.58 28.80 -0.58
N GLU A 59 1.49 29.30 -1.18
CA GLU A 59 0.70 28.56 -2.17
C GLU A 59 1.45 28.43 -3.50
N ILE A 60 1.72 27.19 -3.89
CA ILE A 60 2.41 26.86 -5.16
C ILE A 60 1.49 26.16 -6.16
N GLY A 61 0.27 25.85 -5.74
CA GLY A 61 -0.67 25.08 -6.54
C GLY A 61 -2.00 24.84 -5.84
N ARG A 62 -2.83 24.00 -6.45
CA ARG A 62 -4.15 23.63 -5.93
C ARG A 62 -4.39 22.14 -6.04
N ILE A 63 -5.13 21.60 -5.09
CA ILE A 63 -5.62 20.23 -5.15
C ILE A 63 -6.82 20.20 -6.10
N VAL A 64 -6.65 19.54 -7.22
CA VAL A 64 -7.66 19.45 -8.29
C VAL A 64 -8.60 18.26 -8.09
N ASP A 65 -8.12 17.21 -7.43
CA ASP A 65 -8.94 16.06 -7.10
C ASP A 65 -8.44 15.34 -5.85
N ALA A 66 -9.36 14.65 -5.18
CA ALA A 66 -9.10 13.76 -4.06
C ALA A 66 -10.10 12.60 -4.11
N TRP A 67 -9.62 11.39 -3.85
CA TRP A 67 -10.46 10.18 -3.87
C TRP A 67 -9.92 9.14 -2.90
N ARG A 68 -10.76 8.16 -2.61
CA ARG A 68 -10.38 7.01 -1.81
C ARG A 68 -9.94 5.86 -2.71
N GLU A 69 -8.82 5.24 -2.35
CA GLU A 69 -8.38 3.97 -2.93
C GLU A 69 -8.04 2.99 -1.79
N GLY A 70 -8.94 2.04 -1.54
CA GLY A 70 -8.79 1.12 -0.41
C GLY A 70 -8.83 1.84 0.94
N SER A 71 -7.72 1.78 1.68
CA SER A 71 -7.52 2.52 2.93
C SER A 71 -6.79 3.84 2.75
N GLU A 72 -6.43 4.23 1.54
CA GLU A 72 -5.69 5.47 1.30
C GLU A 72 -6.60 6.56 0.75
N ILE A 73 -6.36 7.80 1.20
CA ILE A 73 -6.84 8.99 0.48
C ILE A 73 -5.74 9.39 -0.49
N LYS A 74 -6.08 9.37 -1.78
CA LYS A 74 -5.26 9.87 -2.87
C LYS A 74 -5.60 11.33 -3.15
N ALA A 75 -4.62 12.08 -3.64
CA ALA A 75 -4.82 13.45 -4.07
C ALA A 75 -4.04 13.73 -5.36
N ARG A 76 -4.61 14.62 -6.17
CA ARG A 76 -3.99 15.18 -7.36
C ARG A 76 -3.89 16.69 -7.20
N ALA A 77 -2.71 17.24 -7.43
CA ALA A 77 -2.46 18.67 -7.35
C ALA A 77 -1.90 19.22 -8.66
N SER A 78 -2.39 20.40 -9.06
CA SER A 78 -1.78 21.21 -10.12
C SER A 78 -0.80 22.19 -9.51
N VAL A 79 0.46 22.15 -9.95
CA VAL A 79 1.53 23.07 -9.55
C VAL A 79 1.59 24.20 -10.55
N THR A 80 1.32 25.42 -10.09
CA THR A 80 1.27 26.62 -10.94
C THR A 80 2.44 27.56 -10.73
N ASP A 81 3.17 27.42 -9.61
CA ASP A 81 4.39 28.19 -9.37
C ASP A 81 5.56 27.63 -10.20
N SER A 82 6.18 28.49 -11.01
CA SER A 82 7.26 28.10 -11.93
C SER A 82 8.56 27.67 -11.23
N VAL A 83 8.84 28.18 -10.03
CA VAL A 83 10.03 27.79 -9.25
C VAL A 83 9.81 26.43 -8.62
N ALA A 84 8.61 26.18 -8.08
CA ALA A 84 8.17 24.90 -7.57
C ALA A 84 8.18 23.83 -8.66
N GLU A 85 7.59 24.11 -9.83
CA GLU A 85 7.59 23.23 -11.00
C GLU A 85 9.02 22.73 -11.30
N ARG A 86 9.97 23.66 -11.42
CA ARG A 86 11.37 23.33 -11.72
C ARG A 86 12.00 22.46 -10.64
N LYS A 87 11.81 22.81 -9.35
CA LYS A 87 12.40 22.08 -8.22
C LYS A 87 11.83 20.67 -8.03
N ILE A 88 10.57 20.48 -8.42
CA ILE A 88 9.94 19.16 -8.46
C ILE A 88 10.52 18.35 -9.63
N GLN A 89 10.59 18.94 -10.82
CA GLN A 89 11.09 18.27 -12.02
C GLN A 89 12.58 17.90 -11.94
N ASP A 90 13.41 18.74 -11.33
CA ASP A 90 14.85 18.48 -11.18
C ASP A 90 15.21 17.62 -9.96
N GLY A 91 14.21 17.24 -9.16
CA GLY A 91 14.39 16.41 -7.96
C GLY A 91 15.03 17.15 -6.77
N THR A 92 15.11 18.48 -6.80
CA THR A 92 15.57 19.27 -5.64
C THR A 92 14.65 19.11 -4.45
N TRP A 93 13.34 18.98 -4.69
CA TRP A 93 12.35 18.71 -3.65
C TRP A 93 12.00 17.23 -3.60
N GLU A 94 12.01 16.70 -2.38
CA GLU A 94 11.60 15.33 -2.09
C GLU A 94 10.12 15.15 -2.41
N ASN A 95 9.76 13.93 -2.81
CA ASN A 95 8.44 13.61 -3.31
C ASN A 95 7.46 13.21 -2.21
N THR A 96 7.53 13.90 -1.07
CA THR A 96 6.63 13.69 0.07
C THR A 96 5.81 14.94 0.34
N TRP A 97 4.65 14.74 0.97
CA TRP A 97 3.79 15.82 1.42
C TRP A 97 3.11 15.41 2.72
N SER A 98 2.53 16.38 3.42
CA SER A 98 1.78 16.13 4.64
C SER A 98 0.51 16.97 4.62
N VAL A 99 -0.59 16.36 5.04
CA VAL A 99 -1.86 17.07 5.14
C VAL A 99 -1.89 17.94 6.39
N TYR A 100 -2.36 19.16 6.24
CA TYR A 100 -2.81 19.98 7.36
C TYR A 100 -4.32 19.90 7.44
N SER A 101 -4.83 19.42 8.58
CA SER A 101 -6.26 19.27 8.83
C SER A 101 -6.65 19.91 10.16
N LEU A 102 -7.87 20.44 10.19
CA LEU A 102 -8.57 20.73 11.43
C LEU A 102 -9.50 19.56 11.76
N ALA A 103 -9.83 19.40 13.02
CA ALA A 103 -10.81 18.43 13.50
C ALA A 103 -11.64 19.08 14.62
N ASP A 104 -12.91 18.71 14.72
CA ASP A 104 -13.80 19.19 15.79
C ASP A 104 -13.41 18.57 17.14
N SER A 105 -12.99 17.30 17.14
CA SER A 105 -12.40 16.62 18.30
C SER A 105 -11.34 15.60 17.89
N ILE A 106 -10.50 15.22 18.85
CA ILE A 106 -9.63 14.05 18.77
C ILE A 106 -9.88 13.23 20.03
N ASP A 107 -10.53 12.08 19.88
CA ASP A 107 -10.91 11.18 20.97
C ASP A 107 -10.22 9.83 20.75
N ASP A 108 -9.52 9.31 21.78
CA ASP A 108 -8.70 8.10 21.69
C ASP A 108 -7.77 8.07 20.47
N ASN A 109 -7.15 9.22 20.18
CA ASN A 109 -6.27 9.46 19.03
C ASN A 109 -6.96 9.48 17.65
N TRP A 110 -8.29 9.44 17.58
CA TRP A 110 -9.04 9.50 16.33
C TRP A 110 -9.72 10.84 16.14
N ALA A 111 -9.42 11.49 15.01
CA ALA A 111 -10.03 12.76 14.65
C ALA A 111 -11.49 12.57 14.18
N SER A 112 -12.36 13.51 14.56
CA SER A 112 -13.74 13.59 14.07
C SER A 112 -14.02 14.99 13.50
N GLY A 113 -14.93 15.08 12.52
CA GLY A 113 -15.22 16.35 11.83
C GLY A 113 -14.02 16.89 11.07
N VAL A 114 -13.30 16.02 10.35
CA VAL A 114 -12.03 16.36 9.70
C VAL A 114 -12.24 17.34 8.55
N GLN A 115 -11.46 18.41 8.56
CA GLN A 115 -11.39 19.40 7.49
C GLN A 115 -9.95 19.54 7.02
N ALA A 116 -9.60 18.89 5.92
CA ALA A 116 -8.30 19.06 5.26
C ALA A 116 -8.22 20.44 4.62
N ARG A 117 -7.20 21.23 4.99
CA ARG A 117 -7.03 22.63 4.60
C ARG A 117 -5.94 22.82 3.54
N SER A 118 -4.91 21.98 3.56
CA SER A 118 -3.82 21.98 2.58
C SER A 118 -3.08 20.66 2.54
N LEU A 119 -2.37 20.45 1.43
CA LEU A 119 -1.20 19.58 1.39
C LEU A 119 0.05 20.45 1.32
N THR A 120 1.05 20.11 2.12
CA THR A 120 2.31 20.84 2.17
C THR A 120 3.44 19.91 1.79
N LEU A 121 4.26 20.34 0.83
CA LEU A 121 5.49 19.63 0.49
C LEU A 121 6.46 19.71 1.67
N VAL A 122 6.88 18.56 2.18
CA VAL A 122 7.75 18.45 3.35
C VAL A 122 8.85 17.42 3.10
N GLN A 123 9.80 17.29 4.01
CA GLN A 123 10.78 16.19 3.98
C GLN A 123 10.35 15.03 4.88
N ASN A 124 9.68 15.37 6.00
CA ASN A 124 9.25 14.40 7.01
C ASN A 124 7.72 14.45 7.11
N PRO A 125 7.00 13.63 6.34
CA PRO A 125 5.55 13.61 6.41
C PRO A 125 5.05 12.98 7.71
N ALA A 126 3.82 13.35 8.10
CA ALA A 126 3.16 12.78 9.28
C ALA A 126 2.91 11.27 9.13
N TRP A 127 2.58 10.83 7.92
CA TRP A 127 2.48 9.43 7.52
C TRP A 127 3.57 9.09 6.49
N ASP A 128 4.26 7.97 6.65
CA ASP A 128 5.37 7.59 5.77
C ASP A 128 4.91 7.27 4.34
N GLN A 129 3.65 6.84 4.17
CA GLN A 129 3.06 6.57 2.86
C GLN A 129 2.71 7.83 2.08
N ALA A 130 2.74 9.02 2.72
CA ALA A 130 2.29 10.27 2.14
C ALA A 130 3.30 10.82 1.11
N THR A 131 3.21 10.28 -0.10
CA THR A 131 4.16 10.49 -1.19
C THR A 131 3.43 10.78 -2.51
N TRP A 132 4.13 11.41 -3.44
CA TRP A 132 3.59 11.78 -4.75
C TRP A 132 4.58 11.49 -5.88
N ASN A 133 4.06 11.47 -7.10
CA ASN A 133 4.81 11.37 -8.34
C ASN A 133 4.30 12.42 -9.35
N ILE A 134 5.13 12.79 -10.32
CA ILE A 134 4.68 13.65 -11.43
C ILE A 134 3.75 12.81 -12.32
N ALA A 135 2.50 13.24 -12.42
CA ALA A 135 1.50 12.62 -13.29
C ALA A 135 1.71 13.06 -14.75
N ALA A 136 1.40 12.17 -15.70
CA ALA A 136 1.35 12.54 -17.11
C ALA A 136 0.28 13.63 -17.29
N SER A 137 0.57 14.67 -18.10
CA SER A 137 -0.42 15.71 -18.36
C SER A 137 -1.62 15.12 -19.12
N ASP A 138 -2.82 15.62 -18.83
CA ASP A 138 -4.06 15.23 -19.53
C ASP A 138 -4.00 15.50 -21.05
N ASP A 139 -3.03 16.30 -21.51
CA ASP A 139 -2.82 16.66 -22.91
C ASP A 139 -2.03 15.62 -23.74
N GLY A 140 -1.70 14.46 -23.17
CA GLY A 140 -1.00 13.37 -23.89
C GLY A 140 0.43 13.71 -24.35
N LYS A 141 0.98 14.84 -23.91
CA LYS A 141 2.36 15.24 -24.20
C LYS A 141 3.23 15.00 -22.97
N VAL A 142 3.87 13.83 -22.95
CA VAL A 142 4.96 13.56 -22.01
C VAL A 142 6.11 14.50 -22.34
N ALA A 143 6.40 15.44 -21.43
CA ALA A 143 7.61 16.23 -21.50
C ALA A 143 8.81 15.33 -21.16
N VAL A 144 9.31 14.58 -22.16
CA VAL A 144 10.56 13.84 -22.04
C VAL A 144 11.69 14.86 -22.12
N ARG A 145 12.21 15.30 -20.97
CA ARG A 145 13.48 16.03 -20.90
C ARG A 145 14.53 15.10 -20.30
N ASN A 146 15.50 14.71 -21.14
CA ASN A 146 16.69 13.99 -20.70
C ASN A 146 17.49 14.90 -19.76
N ILE A 147 17.45 14.60 -18.46
CA ILE A 147 18.27 15.29 -17.47
C ILE A 147 19.66 14.65 -17.50
N HIS A 148 20.60 15.27 -18.21
CA HIS A 148 22.01 14.93 -18.02
C HIS A 148 22.44 15.54 -16.68
N GLN A 149 22.77 14.68 -15.70
CA GLN A 149 23.52 15.12 -14.52
C GLN A 149 24.92 15.58 -14.97
N PHE A 150 25.07 16.86 -15.32
CA PHE A 150 26.40 17.41 -15.52
C PHE A 150 26.92 17.93 -14.18
N LYS A 151 28.01 17.33 -13.71
CA LYS A 151 28.81 17.84 -12.60
C LYS A 151 29.64 19.01 -13.11
N ILE A 152 29.27 20.23 -12.74
CA ILE A 152 30.15 21.40 -12.93
C ILE A 152 31.30 21.25 -11.93
N ILE A 153 32.47 20.80 -12.38
CA ILE A 153 33.70 20.94 -11.61
C ILE A 153 34.16 22.38 -11.84
N ALA A 154 33.77 23.29 -10.95
CA ALA A 154 34.32 24.64 -10.94
C ALA A 154 35.83 24.54 -10.66
N SER A 155 36.62 24.91 -11.66
CA SER A 155 38.07 25.10 -11.56
C SER A 155 38.36 26.27 -10.61
N GLY A 156 39.08 26.00 -9.51
CA GLY A 156 39.53 27.04 -8.59
C GLY A 156 40.35 26.50 -7.41
N ASP A 157 41.67 26.62 -7.56
CA ASP A 157 42.74 26.60 -6.55
C ASP A 157 43.42 25.27 -6.12
N PRO A 158 44.74 25.37 -5.81
CA PRO A 158 45.72 24.41 -6.29
C PRO A 158 46.04 23.30 -5.29
N VAL A 159 46.56 22.21 -5.87
CA VAL A 159 47.15 21.04 -5.21
C VAL A 159 48.04 21.46 -4.04
N THR A 160 47.65 21.06 -2.83
CA THR A 160 48.61 20.85 -1.75
C THR A 160 48.56 19.39 -1.34
N ASP A 161 49.72 18.74 -1.53
CA ASP A 161 50.02 17.39 -1.07
C ASP A 161 49.65 17.23 0.41
N ASN A 162 48.86 16.21 0.73
CA ASN A 162 48.89 15.59 2.05
C ASN A 162 48.66 14.08 1.92
N LYS A 163 49.71 13.32 2.22
CA LYS A 163 49.69 11.89 2.51
C LYS A 163 48.85 11.62 3.77
N HIS A 164 47.90 10.68 3.72
CA HIS A 164 47.89 9.51 4.60
C HIS A 164 46.79 8.49 4.23
N ASP A 165 47.24 7.26 3.97
CA ASP A 165 46.76 5.94 4.39
C ASP A 165 45.28 5.47 4.33
N SER A 166 45.10 4.49 3.43
CA SER A 166 44.58 3.13 3.62
C SER A 166 43.31 2.89 4.46
N ASN A 167 42.18 2.73 3.75
CA ASN A 167 41.35 1.51 3.77
C ASN A 167 40.16 1.68 2.82
N SER A 168 40.15 0.97 1.69
CA SER A 168 38.91 0.72 0.96
C SER A 168 39.05 -0.60 0.20
N GLY A 169 38.06 -1.48 0.38
CA GLY A 169 37.93 -2.73 -0.34
C GLY A 169 38.00 -2.48 -1.85
N GLY A 170 38.58 -3.45 -2.55
CA GLY A 170 38.85 -3.38 -3.98
C GLY A 170 37.60 -3.03 -4.78
N ASP A 171 37.69 -1.91 -5.51
CA ASP A 171 36.80 -1.62 -6.62
C ASP A 171 36.93 -2.75 -7.66
N PRO A 172 35.82 -3.35 -8.14
CA PRO A 172 35.89 -4.35 -9.20
C PRO A 172 36.48 -3.74 -10.46
N SER A 173 37.24 -4.56 -11.19
CA SER A 173 37.98 -4.13 -12.38
C SER A 173 37.02 -3.51 -13.40
N PRO A 174 37.44 -2.50 -14.19
CA PRO A 174 36.63 -1.94 -15.29
C PRO A 174 36.02 -3.01 -16.21
N ASP A 175 36.69 -4.15 -16.38
CA ASP A 175 36.22 -5.28 -17.19
C ASP A 175 35.05 -6.04 -16.55
N GLU A 176 34.96 -6.10 -15.21
CA GLU A 176 33.86 -6.73 -14.47
C GLU A 176 32.61 -5.84 -14.50
N LYS A 177 32.79 -4.51 -14.38
CA LYS A 177 31.69 -3.55 -14.52
C LYS A 177 31.11 -3.52 -15.94
N LEU A 178 31.94 -3.75 -16.97
CA LEU A 178 31.49 -3.81 -18.35
C LEU A 178 30.62 -5.05 -18.62
N ALA A 179 31.02 -6.22 -18.11
CA ALA A 179 30.26 -7.46 -18.25
C ALA A 179 28.92 -7.42 -17.50
N GLU A 180 28.87 -6.76 -16.34
CA GLU A 180 27.64 -6.57 -15.58
C GLU A 180 26.67 -5.62 -16.29
N LEU A 181 27.17 -4.53 -16.89
CA LEU A 181 26.39 -3.60 -17.71
C LEU A 181 25.84 -4.24 -18.99
N GLU A 182 26.62 -5.10 -19.66
CA GLU A 182 26.15 -5.83 -20.85
C GLU A 182 25.02 -6.79 -20.52
N LYS A 183 25.09 -7.46 -19.36
CA LYS A 183 24.04 -8.36 -18.88
C LYS A 183 22.76 -7.59 -18.47
N ASP A 184 22.92 -6.43 -17.84
CA ASP A 184 21.81 -5.58 -17.43
C ASP A 184 21.09 -4.93 -18.63
N ASN A 185 21.85 -4.58 -19.68
CA ASN A 185 21.27 -4.11 -20.95
C ASN A 185 20.48 -5.20 -21.67
N ALA A 186 20.99 -6.44 -21.71
CA ALA A 186 20.28 -7.56 -22.33
C ALA A 186 18.96 -7.91 -21.59
N ALA A 187 18.92 -7.74 -20.26
CA ALA A 187 17.70 -7.91 -19.47
C ALA A 187 16.67 -6.80 -19.78
N LYS A 188 17.12 -5.55 -19.86
CA LYS A 188 16.26 -4.41 -20.20
C LYS A 188 15.72 -4.46 -21.62
N ASP A 189 16.51 -4.94 -22.58
CA ASP A 189 16.05 -5.13 -23.96
C ASP A 189 14.90 -6.15 -24.03
N LYS A 190 14.96 -7.20 -23.21
CA LYS A 190 13.88 -8.18 -23.07
C LYS A 190 12.62 -7.58 -22.43
N ASP A 191 12.77 -6.80 -21.36
CA ASP A 191 11.64 -6.11 -20.72
C ASP A 191 10.96 -5.12 -21.67
N ILE A 192 11.73 -4.46 -22.55
CA ILE A 192 11.20 -3.57 -23.59
C ILE A 192 10.42 -4.36 -24.64
N GLU A 193 10.87 -5.55 -25.03
CA GLU A 193 10.13 -6.42 -25.96
C GLU A 193 8.82 -6.92 -25.34
N ASP A 194 8.84 -7.35 -24.08
CA ASP A 194 7.65 -7.80 -23.35
C ASP A 194 6.63 -6.66 -23.16
N LEU A 195 7.10 -5.44 -22.86
CA LEU A 195 6.24 -4.25 -22.76
C LEU A 195 5.63 -3.86 -24.13
N LYS A 196 6.37 -4.01 -25.23
CA LYS A 196 5.83 -3.77 -26.58
C LYS A 196 4.75 -4.79 -26.94
N ALA A 197 4.93 -6.05 -26.55
CA ALA A 197 3.91 -7.09 -26.74
C ALA A 197 2.65 -6.78 -25.93
N ALA A 198 2.79 -6.45 -24.64
CA ALA A 198 1.66 -6.08 -23.77
C ALA A 198 0.92 -4.84 -24.28
N LYS A 199 1.64 -3.83 -24.78
CA LYS A 199 1.03 -2.63 -25.37
C LYS A 199 0.18 -2.97 -26.60
N THR A 200 0.68 -3.85 -27.47
CA THR A 200 -0.06 -4.29 -28.67
C THR A 200 -1.32 -5.07 -28.29
N GLU A 201 -1.26 -5.88 -27.22
CA GLU A 201 -2.43 -6.59 -26.68
C GLU A 201 -3.46 -5.63 -26.05
N LEU A 202 -3.01 -4.57 -25.38
CA LEU A 202 -3.87 -3.55 -24.81
C LEU A 202 -4.55 -2.71 -25.90
N GLU A 203 -3.81 -2.28 -26.93
CA GLU A 203 -4.36 -1.55 -28.07
C GLU A 203 -5.44 -2.36 -28.79
N THR A 204 -5.21 -3.66 -29.01
CA THR A 204 -6.23 -4.55 -29.62
C THR A 204 -7.47 -4.71 -28.74
N LYS A 205 -7.32 -4.82 -27.41
CA LYS A 205 -8.46 -4.87 -26.47
C LYS A 205 -9.26 -3.57 -26.43
N VAL A 206 -8.59 -2.41 -26.55
CA VAL A 206 -9.25 -1.11 -26.63
C VAL A 206 -10.03 -0.99 -27.93
N ASP A 207 -9.43 -1.35 -29.07
CA ASP A 207 -10.11 -1.35 -30.37
C ASP A 207 -11.34 -2.27 -30.39
N ASP A 208 -11.26 -3.43 -29.74
CA ASP A 208 -12.39 -4.36 -29.65
C ASP A 208 -13.48 -3.82 -28.71
N LEU A 209 -13.13 -3.17 -27.61
CA LEU A 209 -14.08 -2.47 -26.74
C LEU A 209 -14.74 -1.29 -27.45
N GLU A 210 -14.00 -0.50 -28.23
CA GLU A 210 -14.54 0.59 -29.04
C GLU A 210 -15.53 0.08 -30.10
N LYS A 211 -15.21 -1.04 -30.77
CA LYS A 211 -16.16 -1.69 -31.71
C LYS A 211 -17.41 -2.21 -31.01
N VAL A 212 -17.28 -2.72 -29.78
CA VAL A 212 -18.42 -3.15 -28.96
C VAL A 212 -19.27 -1.93 -28.56
N VAL A 213 -18.66 -0.83 -28.11
CA VAL A 213 -19.37 0.41 -27.80
C VAL A 213 -20.09 0.96 -29.04
N ALA A 214 -19.42 1.00 -30.19
CA ALA A 214 -20.01 1.45 -31.45
C ALA A 214 -21.12 0.51 -31.97
N SER A 215 -21.02 -0.81 -31.74
CA SER A 215 -22.10 -1.75 -32.08
C SER A 215 -23.29 -1.59 -31.12
N TYR A 216 -23.05 -1.30 -29.84
CA TYR A 216 -24.08 -0.93 -28.88
C TYR A 216 -24.76 0.41 -29.21
N GLU A 217 -24.03 1.39 -29.76
CA GLU A 217 -24.61 2.65 -30.25
C GLU A 217 -25.45 2.45 -31.51
N LYS A 218 -25.06 1.53 -32.39
CA LYS A 218 -25.78 1.21 -33.63
C LYS A 218 -27.04 0.37 -33.39
N ASP A 219 -27.03 -0.50 -32.38
CA ASP A 219 -28.18 -1.33 -31.99
C ASP A 219 -29.17 -0.61 -31.04
N LYS A 220 -28.77 0.51 -30.41
CA LYS A 220 -29.63 1.30 -29.49
C LYS A 220 -30.21 2.58 -30.11
N ALA A 221 -30.55 2.56 -31.40
CA ALA A 221 -31.37 3.61 -32.01
C ALA A 221 -32.77 3.78 -31.36
N THR A 222 -33.13 2.97 -30.36
CA THR A 222 -34.33 3.16 -29.53
C THR A 222 -34.02 3.04 -28.03
N SER A 223 -33.72 4.20 -27.43
CA SER A 223 -33.99 4.63 -26.05
C SER A 223 -33.39 3.83 -24.87
N VAL A 224 -32.18 4.23 -24.42
CA VAL A 224 -31.86 4.34 -22.98
C VAL A 224 -31.06 5.65 -22.78
N PRO A 225 -31.50 6.60 -21.93
CA PRO A 225 -30.78 7.84 -21.66
C PRO A 225 -29.39 7.57 -21.09
N LEU A 226 -28.41 8.40 -21.47
CA LEU A 226 -27.01 8.30 -21.04
C LEU A 226 -26.89 8.28 -19.50
N GLU A 227 -27.75 9.02 -18.79
CA GLU A 227 -27.79 9.01 -17.32
C GLU A 227 -28.04 7.62 -16.75
N LYS A 228 -28.93 6.81 -17.34
CA LYS A 228 -29.20 5.44 -16.88
C LYS A 228 -28.04 4.49 -17.13
N VAL A 229 -27.21 4.74 -18.15
CA VAL A 229 -26.01 3.95 -18.41
C VAL A 229 -24.91 4.31 -17.41
N GLN A 230 -24.73 5.60 -17.12
CA GLN A 230 -23.80 6.06 -16.10
C GLN A 230 -24.17 5.54 -14.70
N GLU A 231 -25.46 5.54 -14.37
CA GLU A 231 -25.97 5.00 -13.11
C GLU A 231 -25.76 3.48 -12.99
N LEU A 232 -25.91 2.72 -14.09
CA LEU A 232 -25.61 1.29 -14.11
C LEU A 232 -24.10 1.00 -13.95
N VAL A 233 -23.26 1.81 -14.58
CA VAL A 233 -21.79 1.69 -14.49
C VAL A 233 -21.33 2.02 -13.07
N ALA A 234 -21.85 3.09 -12.46
CA ALA A 234 -21.59 3.44 -11.07
C ALA A 234 -22.05 2.33 -10.11
N SER A 235 -23.27 1.82 -10.29
CA SER A 235 -23.81 0.71 -9.49
C SER A 235 -22.97 -0.56 -9.61
N LYS A 236 -22.48 -0.90 -10.80
CA LYS A 236 -21.61 -2.07 -11.02
C LYS A 236 -20.20 -1.86 -10.47
N ALA A 237 -19.67 -0.64 -10.53
CA ALA A 237 -18.39 -0.30 -9.91
C ALA A 237 -18.47 -0.44 -8.38
N ASP A 238 -19.54 0.04 -7.75
CA ASP A 238 -19.79 -0.12 -6.31
C ASP A 238 -19.96 -1.60 -5.90
N GLU A 239 -20.65 -2.39 -6.72
CA GLU A 239 -20.83 -3.82 -6.47
C GLU A 239 -19.48 -4.57 -6.51
N ILE A 240 -18.61 -4.23 -7.46
CA ILE A 240 -17.25 -4.78 -7.57
C ILE A 240 -16.36 -4.31 -6.42
N ALA A 241 -16.42 -3.03 -6.05
CA ALA A 241 -15.66 -2.48 -4.92
C ALA A 241 -16.09 -3.14 -3.61
N THR A 242 -17.39 -3.31 -3.40
CA THR A 242 -17.96 -4.00 -2.23
C THR A 242 -17.51 -5.46 -2.18
N ALA A 243 -17.57 -6.19 -3.31
CA ALA A 243 -17.12 -7.58 -3.37
C ALA A 243 -15.63 -7.73 -3.05
N LYS A 244 -14.78 -6.82 -3.53
CA LYS A 244 -13.34 -6.80 -3.19
C LYS A 244 -13.08 -6.49 -1.71
N ILE A 245 -13.83 -5.56 -1.12
CA ILE A 245 -13.72 -5.24 0.31
C ILE A 245 -14.13 -6.44 1.17
N VAL A 246 -15.21 -7.14 0.80
CA VAL A 246 -15.64 -8.35 1.50
C VAL A 246 -14.59 -9.44 1.39
N ALA A 247 -14.04 -9.68 0.20
CA ALA A 247 -12.97 -10.66 0.00
C ALA A 247 -11.71 -10.33 0.84
N TYR A 248 -11.29 -9.07 0.87
CA TYR A 248 -10.15 -8.61 1.66
C TYR A 248 -10.39 -8.75 3.17
N LYS A 249 -11.60 -8.41 3.65
CA LYS A 249 -11.95 -8.59 5.07
C LYS A 249 -11.94 -10.06 5.47
N GLU A 250 -12.38 -10.96 4.61
CA GLU A 250 -12.35 -12.39 4.92
C GLU A 250 -10.95 -13.01 4.79
N GLU A 251 -10.08 -12.46 3.95
CA GLU A 251 -8.66 -12.80 3.95
C GLU A 251 -8.00 -12.41 5.28
N GLN A 252 -8.18 -11.16 5.73
CA GLN A 252 -7.68 -10.72 7.04
C GLN A 252 -8.25 -11.54 8.20
N ARG A 253 -9.55 -11.84 8.17
CA ARG A 253 -10.19 -12.67 9.19
C ARG A 253 -9.59 -14.07 9.21
N ARG A 254 -9.30 -14.64 8.04
CA ARG A 254 -8.67 -15.95 7.90
C ARG A 254 -7.24 -15.96 8.44
N ASP A 255 -6.47 -14.90 8.20
CA ASP A 255 -5.11 -14.78 8.74
C ASP A 255 -5.11 -14.68 10.28
N ASN A 256 -5.99 -13.86 10.85
CA ASN A 256 -6.16 -13.75 12.30
C ASN A 256 -6.63 -15.08 12.94
N ALA A 257 -7.55 -15.79 12.27
CA ALA A 257 -7.97 -17.12 12.69
C ALA A 257 -6.80 -18.12 12.67
N MET A 258 -5.94 -18.03 11.66
CA MET A 258 -4.78 -18.90 11.51
C MET A 258 -3.69 -18.64 12.55
N GLU A 259 -3.49 -17.37 12.91
CA GLU A 259 -2.61 -16.98 14.02
C GLU A 259 -3.12 -17.51 15.36
N SER A 260 -4.44 -17.43 15.58
CA SER A 260 -5.11 -17.99 16.76
C SER A 260 -4.96 -19.52 16.83
N LEU A 261 -5.14 -20.21 15.70
CA LEU A 261 -4.95 -21.66 15.58
C LEU A 261 -3.49 -22.04 15.86
N THR A 262 -2.54 -21.30 15.27
CA THR A 262 -1.10 -21.53 15.45
C THR A 262 -0.71 -21.40 16.92
N SER A 263 -1.24 -20.37 17.60
CA SER A 263 -1.02 -20.14 19.03
C SER A 263 -1.62 -21.27 19.89
N ALA A 264 -2.85 -21.69 19.60
CA ALA A 264 -3.50 -22.80 20.31
C ALA A 264 -2.74 -24.13 20.13
N ARG A 265 -2.22 -24.40 18.93
CA ARG A 265 -1.42 -25.59 18.63
C ARG A 265 -0.03 -25.54 19.27
N ASN A 266 0.62 -24.39 19.28
CA ASN A 266 1.90 -24.18 19.96
C ASN A 266 1.80 -24.44 21.47
N ASN A 267 0.69 -24.03 22.11
CA ASN A 267 0.43 -24.35 23.52
C ASN A 267 0.34 -25.86 23.80
N LEU A 268 0.08 -26.66 22.77
CA LEU A 268 0.05 -28.13 22.81
C LEU A 268 1.32 -28.78 22.24
N ASN A 269 2.36 -28.00 21.93
CA ASN A 269 3.59 -28.43 21.24
C ASN A 269 3.32 -29.10 19.87
N LEU A 270 2.29 -28.65 19.16
CA LEU A 270 1.96 -29.10 17.82
C LEU A 270 2.40 -28.07 16.78
N GLU A 271 3.12 -28.53 15.76
CA GLU A 271 3.49 -27.68 14.62
C GLU A 271 2.25 -27.36 13.77
N THR A 272 2.20 -26.14 13.22
CA THR A 272 1.13 -25.71 12.31
C THR A 272 1.70 -25.51 10.93
N LYS A 273 1.13 -26.22 9.94
CA LYS A 273 1.46 -26.09 8.51
C LYS A 273 0.32 -25.41 7.80
N THR A 274 0.58 -24.25 7.23
CA THR A 274 -0.46 -23.37 6.70
C THR A 274 -1.19 -23.98 5.50
N GLU A 275 -0.51 -24.88 4.78
CA GLU A 275 -1.01 -25.60 3.61
C GLU A 275 -2.17 -26.55 3.96
N ASP A 276 -2.16 -27.14 5.16
CA ASP A 276 -3.17 -28.11 5.59
C ASP A 276 -4.56 -27.48 5.80
N TYR A 277 -4.64 -26.15 5.88
CA TYR A 277 -5.86 -25.39 6.20
C TYR A 277 -6.28 -24.46 5.05
N GLN A 278 -5.69 -24.62 3.84
CA GLN A 278 -6.01 -23.80 2.67
C GLN A 278 -7.48 -23.89 2.21
N HIS A 279 -8.14 -25.01 2.49
CA HIS A 279 -9.52 -25.27 2.06
C HIS A 279 -10.59 -24.91 3.10
N LEU A 280 -10.19 -24.47 4.30
CA LEU A 280 -11.11 -24.13 5.38
C LEU A 280 -11.47 -22.65 5.37
N SER A 281 -12.71 -22.35 5.76
CA SER A 281 -13.15 -20.97 5.96
C SER A 281 -12.56 -20.39 7.25
N ALA A 282 -12.52 -19.05 7.35
CA ALA A 282 -12.06 -18.38 8.57
C ALA A 282 -12.83 -18.86 9.82
N SER A 283 -14.15 -19.04 9.71
CA SER A 283 -14.99 -19.52 10.83
C SER A 283 -14.66 -20.96 11.26
N ASP A 284 -14.29 -21.83 10.31
CA ASP A 284 -13.89 -23.20 10.65
C ASP A 284 -12.53 -23.22 11.37
N ILE A 285 -11.60 -22.35 10.95
CA ILE A 285 -10.29 -22.19 11.60
C ILE A 285 -10.46 -21.59 13.01
N GLU A 286 -11.35 -20.60 13.18
CA GLU A 286 -11.69 -20.02 14.49
C GLU A 286 -12.22 -21.08 15.46
N LYS A 287 -13.15 -21.93 15.01
CA LYS A 287 -13.67 -23.03 15.82
C LYS A 287 -12.60 -24.04 16.20
N LEU A 288 -11.71 -24.41 15.27
CA LEU A 288 -10.59 -25.29 15.57
C LEU A 288 -9.66 -24.69 16.63
N ALA A 289 -9.37 -23.39 16.52
CA ALA A 289 -8.55 -22.68 17.50
C ALA A 289 -9.21 -22.65 18.89
N GLU A 290 -10.53 -22.42 18.97
CA GLU A 290 -11.30 -22.41 20.21
C GLU A 290 -11.37 -23.81 20.85
N ASP A 291 -11.64 -24.84 20.05
CA ASP A 291 -11.69 -26.24 20.50
C ASP A 291 -10.31 -26.67 21.06
N LEU A 292 -9.21 -26.28 20.40
CA LEU A 292 -7.85 -26.54 20.86
C LEU A 292 -7.48 -25.73 22.11
N GLY A 293 -7.86 -24.46 22.17
CA GLY A 293 -7.64 -23.58 23.33
C GLY A 293 -8.40 -24.05 24.59
N SER A 294 -9.48 -24.79 24.41
CA SER A 294 -10.27 -25.40 25.48
C SER A 294 -9.59 -26.62 26.12
N ILE A 295 -8.55 -27.18 25.48
CA ILE A 295 -7.80 -28.33 26.00
C ILE A 295 -6.87 -27.86 27.11
N LYS A 296 -7.26 -28.09 28.37
CA LYS A 296 -6.36 -27.94 29.52
C LYS A 296 -5.39 -29.11 29.56
N LEU A 297 -4.13 -28.87 29.19
CA LEU A 297 -3.03 -29.77 29.56
C LEU A 297 -2.96 -29.78 31.10
N GLY A 298 -3.42 -30.88 31.70
CA GLY A 298 -3.23 -31.11 33.13
C GLY A 298 -1.74 -30.98 33.48
N ALA A 299 -1.44 -30.23 34.54
CA ALA A 299 -0.08 -30.04 35.02
C ALA A 299 0.69 -31.36 35.06
N THR A 300 1.84 -31.37 34.37
CA THR A 300 2.95 -32.32 34.50
C THR A 300 2.60 -33.65 35.15
N ALA A 301 2.45 -34.68 34.32
CA ALA A 301 2.49 -36.07 34.75
C ALA A 301 3.88 -36.41 35.35
N GLU A 302 4.15 -35.96 36.58
CA GLU A 302 5.22 -36.52 37.40
C GLU A 302 4.88 -37.93 37.92
N ASN A 303 3.69 -38.49 37.62
CA ASN A 303 3.38 -39.88 37.94
C ASN A 303 2.31 -40.48 36.99
N VAL A 304 2.60 -40.61 35.69
CA VAL A 304 1.98 -41.73 34.95
C VAL A 304 2.82 -42.96 35.25
N LYS A 305 2.47 -43.68 36.32
CA LYS A 305 2.96 -45.03 36.56
C LYS A 305 2.26 -45.96 35.58
N TYR A 306 2.91 -46.27 34.47
CA TYR A 306 2.60 -47.50 33.76
C TYR A 306 2.89 -48.67 34.70
N PRO A 307 1.96 -49.61 34.93
CA PRO A 307 2.26 -50.80 35.68
C PRO A 307 3.38 -51.54 34.94
N SER A 308 4.57 -51.62 35.55
CA SER A 308 5.65 -52.46 35.06
C SER A 308 5.22 -53.90 35.22
N SER A 309 4.62 -54.49 34.17
CA SER A 309 4.25 -55.89 34.16
C SER A 309 5.52 -56.74 34.02
N THR A 310 6.18 -57.04 35.13
CA THR A 310 6.81 -58.34 35.31
C THR A 310 5.72 -59.33 35.70
N GLY A 311 4.98 -59.80 34.69
CA GLY A 311 3.88 -60.76 34.86
C GLY A 311 3.15 -60.93 33.54
N MET A 312 2.96 -62.18 33.13
CA MET A 312 2.42 -62.59 31.83
C MET A 312 1.18 -61.80 31.39
N GLY A 313 1.14 -61.49 30.09
CA GLY A 313 0.23 -60.51 29.48
C GLY A 313 -1.26 -60.79 29.66
N THR A 314 -2.00 -59.70 29.76
CA THR A 314 -3.44 -59.61 29.50
C THR A 314 -3.64 -58.38 28.60
N VAL A 315 -3.77 -58.60 27.29
CA VAL A 315 -4.17 -57.57 26.33
C VAL A 315 -5.68 -57.53 26.28
N GLY A 316 -6.29 -56.55 26.94
CA GLY A 316 -7.70 -56.23 26.72
C GLY A 316 -7.90 -55.49 25.39
N ARG A 317 -9.14 -55.47 24.89
CA ARG A 317 -9.56 -54.68 23.73
C ARG A 317 -10.70 -53.73 24.12
N TRP A 318 -10.71 -52.55 23.52
CA TRP A 318 -11.79 -51.58 23.69
C TRP A 318 -13.05 -52.02 22.92
N ASP A 319 -14.20 -52.11 23.58
CA ASP A 319 -15.50 -52.36 22.95
C ASP A 319 -16.25 -51.04 22.78
N SER A 320 -16.27 -50.52 21.55
CA SER A 320 -16.91 -49.25 21.19
C SER A 320 -18.44 -49.28 21.25
N THR A 321 -19.05 -50.47 21.34
CA THR A 321 -20.50 -50.61 21.48
C THR A 321 -20.95 -50.39 22.92
N LYS A 322 -20.08 -50.74 23.87
CA LYS A 322 -20.34 -50.62 25.32
C LYS A 322 -19.60 -49.46 25.97
N ASN A 323 -18.67 -48.83 25.24
CA ASN A 323 -17.79 -47.77 25.74
C ASN A 323 -16.99 -48.18 26.98
N GLU A 324 -16.44 -49.40 26.98
CA GLU A 324 -15.59 -49.89 28.06
C GLU A 324 -14.42 -50.77 27.56
N TRP A 325 -13.36 -50.83 28.37
CA TRP A 325 -12.21 -51.73 28.15
C TRP A 325 -12.56 -53.12 28.64
N VAL A 326 -12.55 -54.10 27.73
CA VAL A 326 -12.85 -55.49 28.05
C VAL A 326 -11.55 -56.29 28.04
N VAL A 327 -11.25 -56.95 29.16
CA VAL A 327 -10.11 -57.85 29.29
C VAL A 327 -10.63 -59.28 29.08
N GLU A 328 -10.03 -60.04 28.17
CA GLU A 328 -10.27 -61.49 28.05
C GLU A 328 -9.53 -62.25 29.16
#